data_AF-A0A8B9TA26-F1
#
_entry.id   AF-A0A8B9TA26-F1
#
_cell.length_a   1.000
_cell.length_b   1.000
_cell.length_c   1.000
_cell.angle_alpha   90.00
_cell.angle_beta   90.00
_cell.angle_gamma   90.00
#
_symmetry.space_group_name_H-M   'P 1'
#
loop_
_entity.id
_entity.type
_entity.pdbx_description
1 polymer ?
#
loop_
_entity_poly.entity_id
_entity_poly.type
_entity_poly.pdbx_seq_one_letter_code
_entity_poly.pdbx_strand_id
1 'polypeptide(L)'
;MAALYACTKCHQRFPFEALSQGQQLCKECRIAHPIVKCTYCRTEFQQESKTNTICKKCAQNVKLYGTPKPCQYCNIIAAFIGNKCQRCTNSEKKYGPPHSCEQCKQQCAFDRKDDRKKVDGKLLCWLCTLSYKRVLQKTKEQCKHLSSSSRASLQEKEQYSRLSSGSHYNSQKTLSTSSIQNEIPKKKAKFDAISANGDSVPSSPEMLCPPIQSAPSTLAQGAASHPSLGAHHCPVSQGTDILNFSPDLALDSPGTDHFVIIAQLKEEVATLKKMLHQKDQMILEKEKKITELKADLQYQESQMRAKMNQMEKTHKEVMEQLQAKNRELLKQAAALSKGKKPEKSGAITSP
;
A
#
# COMPACT_ATOMS: atom_id res chain seq x y z
N MET A 1 -13.06 -11.98 -34.06
CA MET A 1 -13.47 -10.76 -33.31
C MET A 1 -12.63 -10.68 -32.05
N ALA A 2 -11.97 -9.55 -31.80
CA ALA A 2 -11.25 -9.34 -30.54
C ALA A 2 -12.24 -9.15 -29.38
N ALA A 3 -11.98 -9.74 -28.22
CA ALA A 3 -12.79 -9.56 -27.03
C ALA A 3 -12.64 -8.12 -26.50
N LEU A 4 -13.77 -7.42 -26.32
CA LEU A 4 -13.79 -6.07 -25.75
C LEU A 4 -14.29 -6.10 -24.30
N TYR A 5 -13.66 -5.29 -23.46
CA TYR A 5 -13.91 -5.21 -22.02
C TYR A 5 -14.44 -3.82 -21.66
N ALA A 6 -15.37 -3.75 -20.72
CA ALA A 6 -15.97 -2.48 -20.31
C ALA A 6 -15.08 -1.73 -19.30
N CYS A 7 -14.90 -0.44 -19.48
CA CYS A 7 -14.32 0.45 -18.46
C CYS A 7 -15.21 0.47 -17.22
N THR A 8 -14.64 0.32 -16.02
CA THR A 8 -15.41 0.30 -14.76
C THR A 8 -16.03 1.64 -14.37
N LYS A 9 -15.72 2.73 -15.11
CA LYS A 9 -16.26 4.08 -14.86
C LYS A 9 -17.24 4.54 -15.93
N CYS A 10 -16.83 4.56 -17.20
CA CYS A 10 -17.70 5.00 -18.30
C CYS A 10 -18.48 3.87 -18.96
N HIS A 11 -18.22 2.61 -18.60
CA HIS A 11 -18.85 1.40 -19.19
C HIS A 11 -18.67 1.23 -20.71
N GLN A 12 -17.93 2.11 -21.36
CA GLN A 12 -17.54 1.95 -22.76
C GLN A 12 -16.58 0.78 -22.93
N ARG A 13 -16.61 0.16 -24.11
CA ARG A 13 -15.87 -1.06 -24.43
C ARG A 13 -14.53 -0.73 -25.08
N PHE A 14 -13.46 -1.34 -24.57
CA PHE A 14 -12.09 -1.16 -25.02
C PHE A 14 -11.38 -2.51 -25.15
N PRO A 15 -10.36 -2.65 -26.01
CA PRO A 15 -9.47 -3.79 -25.97
C PRO A 15 -8.74 -3.86 -24.62
N PHE A 16 -8.32 -5.05 -24.21
CA PHE A 16 -7.73 -5.29 -22.89
C PHE A 16 -6.49 -4.41 -22.64
N GLU A 17 -5.67 -4.21 -23.67
CA GLU A 17 -4.43 -3.44 -23.64
C GLU A 17 -4.66 -1.94 -23.43
N ALA A 18 -5.85 -1.44 -23.81
CA ALA A 18 -6.24 -0.04 -23.64
C ALA A 18 -6.81 0.25 -22.23
N LEU A 19 -7.00 -0.77 -21.41
CA LEU A 19 -7.47 -0.64 -20.03
C LEU A 19 -6.31 -0.71 -19.04
N SER A 20 -6.41 0.06 -17.96
CA SER A 20 -5.41 0.05 -16.90
C SER A 20 -5.34 -1.31 -16.21
N GLN A 21 -4.13 -1.87 -16.09
CA GLN A 21 -3.90 -3.14 -15.39
C GLN A 21 -4.39 -3.06 -13.93
N GLY A 22 -5.34 -3.93 -13.58
CA GLY A 22 -5.90 -4.07 -12.22
C GLY A 22 -7.10 -3.17 -11.88
N GLN A 23 -7.30 -2.04 -12.57
CA GLN A 23 -8.45 -1.13 -12.33
C GLN A 23 -9.48 -1.13 -13.47
N GLN A 24 -9.10 -1.65 -14.63
CA GLN A 24 -9.96 -1.75 -15.82
C GLN A 24 -10.59 -0.39 -16.20
N LEU A 25 -9.78 0.67 -16.19
CA LEU A 25 -10.17 2.02 -16.57
C LEU A 25 -9.57 2.39 -17.93
N CYS A 26 -10.36 3.06 -18.76
CA CYS A 26 -9.85 3.65 -19.99
C CYS A 26 -8.93 4.84 -19.69
N LYS A 27 -8.14 5.25 -20.69
CA LYS A 27 -7.19 6.36 -20.59
C LYS A 27 -7.86 7.67 -20.13
N GLU A 28 -9.04 7.97 -20.66
CA GLU A 28 -9.80 9.17 -20.31
C GLU A 28 -10.25 9.16 -18.85
N CYS A 29 -10.88 8.06 -18.39
CA CYS A 29 -11.31 7.94 -17.00
C CYS A 29 -10.13 7.96 -16.03
N ARG A 30 -8.96 7.43 -16.44
CA ARG A 30 -7.74 7.49 -15.61
C ARG A 30 -7.23 8.93 -15.44
N ILE A 31 -7.35 9.76 -16.47
CA ILE A 31 -6.97 11.18 -16.42
C ILE A 31 -8.01 11.99 -15.64
N ALA A 32 -9.30 11.72 -15.87
CA ALA A 32 -10.39 12.41 -15.19
C ALA A 32 -10.45 12.08 -13.69
N HIS A 33 -10.02 10.87 -13.31
CA HIS A 33 -10.03 10.38 -11.94
C HIS A 33 -8.62 9.93 -11.51
N PRO A 34 -7.70 10.87 -11.22
CA PRO A 34 -6.35 10.51 -10.83
C PRO A 34 -6.31 9.83 -9.46
N ILE A 35 -5.25 9.05 -9.22
CA ILE A 35 -4.96 8.49 -7.90
C ILE A 35 -4.29 9.58 -7.05
N VAL A 36 -4.90 9.94 -5.94
CA VAL A 36 -4.42 10.96 -5.00
C VAL A 36 -4.33 10.40 -3.59
N LYS A 37 -3.60 11.08 -2.70
CA LYS A 37 -3.51 10.69 -1.28
C LYS A 37 -4.60 11.41 -0.49
N CYS A 38 -5.29 10.66 0.36
CA CYS A 38 -6.26 11.24 1.29
C CYS A 38 -5.57 12.19 2.28
N THR A 39 -6.10 13.40 2.41
CA THR A 39 -5.58 14.42 3.33
C THR A 39 -5.45 13.91 4.77
N TYR A 40 -6.44 13.14 5.24
CA TYR A 40 -6.45 12.61 6.61
C TYR A 40 -5.65 11.32 6.74
N CYS A 41 -6.04 10.22 6.09
CA CYS A 41 -5.39 8.92 6.35
C CYS A 41 -4.14 8.63 5.49
N ARG A 42 -3.78 9.52 4.55
CA ARG A 42 -2.66 9.39 3.60
C ARG A 42 -2.70 8.13 2.71
N THR A 43 -3.83 7.43 2.67
CA THR A 43 -4.07 6.29 1.78
C THR A 43 -4.30 6.80 0.36
N GLU A 44 -3.73 6.13 -0.63
CA GLU A 44 -3.95 6.43 -2.05
C GLU A 44 -5.33 5.93 -2.47
N PHE A 45 -6.10 6.76 -3.16
CA PHE A 45 -7.44 6.44 -3.63
C PHE A 45 -7.72 7.19 -4.94
N GLN A 46 -8.69 6.70 -5.70
CA GLN A 46 -9.09 7.32 -6.95
C GLN A 46 -10.06 8.47 -6.69
N GLN A 47 -9.71 9.65 -7.18
CA GLN A 47 -10.51 10.85 -6.97
C GLN A 47 -11.75 10.85 -7.86
N GLU A 48 -12.93 10.82 -7.25
CA GLU A 48 -14.21 10.76 -7.99
C GLU A 48 -14.61 12.14 -8.56
N SER A 49 -14.24 13.23 -7.89
CA SER A 49 -14.40 14.60 -8.37
C SER A 49 -13.24 15.49 -7.92
N LYS A 50 -12.93 16.54 -8.69
CA LYS A 50 -11.80 17.46 -8.45
C LYS A 50 -11.79 18.12 -7.06
N THR A 51 -12.92 18.15 -6.36
CA THR A 51 -13.08 18.74 -5.03
C THR A 51 -12.82 17.76 -3.87
N ASN A 52 -12.91 16.45 -4.11
CA ASN A 52 -12.76 15.44 -3.06
C ASN A 52 -11.29 15.11 -2.80
N THR A 53 -10.71 15.72 -1.76
CA THR A 53 -9.33 15.47 -1.30
C THR A 53 -9.23 14.37 -0.23
N ILE A 54 -10.37 13.84 0.22
CA ILE A 54 -10.46 12.81 1.27
C ILE A 54 -11.11 11.54 0.74
N CYS A 55 -10.65 10.37 1.21
CA CYS A 55 -11.22 9.09 0.78
C CYS A 55 -12.62 8.87 1.38
N LYS A 56 -13.44 8.00 0.75
CA LYS A 56 -14.83 7.71 1.17
C LYS A 56 -14.96 7.38 2.66
N LYS A 57 -14.03 6.59 3.20
CA LYS A 57 -13.99 6.23 4.63
C LYS A 57 -13.75 7.44 5.55
N CYS A 58 -12.81 8.32 5.19
CA CYS A 58 -12.58 9.54 5.95
C CYS A 58 -13.74 10.52 5.81
N ALA A 59 -14.36 10.62 4.62
CA ALA A 59 -15.55 11.45 4.43
C ALA A 59 -16.71 11.01 5.32
N GLN A 60 -16.96 9.69 5.43
CA GLN A 60 -17.97 9.15 6.35
C GLN A 60 -17.63 9.47 7.81
N ASN A 61 -16.38 9.27 8.23
CA ASN A 61 -15.99 9.58 9.61
C ASN A 61 -16.08 11.07 9.94
N VAL A 62 -15.78 11.97 8.99
CA VAL A 62 -15.99 13.41 9.19
C VAL A 62 -17.47 13.71 9.41
N LYS A 63 -18.38 13.07 8.65
CA LYS A 63 -19.82 13.25 8.83
C LYS A 63 -20.32 12.77 10.20
N LEU A 64 -19.74 11.70 10.74
CA LEU A 64 -20.18 11.09 12.00
C LEU A 64 -19.52 11.71 13.24
N TYR A 65 -18.23 12.05 13.15
CA TYR A 65 -17.41 12.43 14.31
C TYR A 65 -16.78 13.82 14.18
N GLY A 66 -16.99 14.51 13.06
CA GLY A 66 -16.39 15.81 12.78
C GLY A 66 -14.91 15.74 12.39
N THR A 67 -14.23 16.88 12.51
CA THR A 67 -12.84 17.03 12.13
C THR A 67 -11.91 16.20 13.04
N PRO A 68 -11.06 15.33 12.49
CA PRO A 68 -10.20 14.47 13.30
C PRO A 68 -9.08 15.26 13.99
N LYS A 69 -8.61 14.74 15.11
CA LYS A 69 -7.42 15.24 15.82
C LYS A 69 -6.12 14.59 15.29
N PRO A 70 -4.95 15.19 15.55
CA PRO A 70 -3.65 14.54 15.34
C PRO A 70 -3.55 13.26 16.18
N CYS A 71 -3.08 12.19 15.56
CA CYS A 71 -2.80 10.93 16.26
C CYS A 71 -1.60 11.09 17.20
N GLN A 72 -1.76 10.66 18.45
CA GLN A 72 -0.70 10.65 19.47
C GLN A 72 0.59 9.93 19.03
N TYR A 73 0.49 8.91 18.18
CA TYR A 73 1.64 8.08 17.79
C TYR A 73 2.31 8.54 16.50
N CYS A 74 1.52 8.83 15.47
CA CYS A 74 2.04 9.11 14.11
C CYS A 74 1.80 10.53 13.62
N ASN A 75 1.20 11.40 14.45
CA ASN A 75 0.85 12.80 14.17
C ASN A 75 -0.02 13.03 12.93
N ILE A 76 -0.51 11.96 12.30
CA ILE A 76 -1.47 12.05 11.21
C ILE A 76 -2.81 12.52 11.79
N ILE A 77 -3.39 13.56 11.19
CA ILE A 77 -4.70 14.11 11.53
C ILE A 77 -5.80 13.13 11.09
N ALA A 78 -5.97 12.05 11.84
CA ALA A 78 -6.89 10.95 11.53
C ALA A 78 -7.40 10.24 12.79
N ALA A 79 -7.27 10.86 13.97
CA ALA A 79 -7.92 10.41 15.19
C ALA A 79 -9.34 10.97 15.23
N PHE A 80 -10.28 10.20 14.66
CA PHE A 80 -11.71 10.55 14.67
C PHE A 80 -12.37 10.23 16.01
N ILE A 81 -11.85 9.24 16.73
CA ILE A 81 -12.35 8.79 18.02
C ILE A 81 -11.15 8.67 18.97
N GLY A 82 -11.21 9.37 20.11
CA GLY A 82 -10.10 9.42 21.07
C GLY A 82 -8.84 10.10 20.50
N ASN A 83 -7.67 9.60 20.90
CA ASN A 83 -6.38 10.26 20.62
C ASN A 83 -5.49 9.50 19.63
N LYS A 84 -5.94 8.35 19.10
CA LYS A 84 -5.15 7.50 18.20
C LYS A 84 -5.90 7.32 16.87
N CYS A 85 -5.18 7.36 15.75
CA CYS A 85 -5.79 7.03 14.46
C CYS A 85 -6.08 5.52 14.38
N GLN A 86 -7.08 5.14 13.57
CA GLN A 86 -7.48 3.74 13.42
C GLN A 86 -6.31 2.79 13.11
N ARG A 87 -5.34 3.24 12.32
CA ARG A 87 -4.18 2.43 11.95
C ARG A 87 -3.29 2.13 13.15
N CYS A 88 -3.01 3.14 13.97
CA CYS A 88 -2.22 2.99 15.20
C CYS A 88 -2.97 2.13 16.21
N THR A 89 -4.26 2.38 16.42
CA THR A 89 -5.10 1.56 17.31
C THR A 89 -5.11 0.08 16.91
N ASN A 90 -5.29 -0.23 15.62
CA ASN A 90 -5.29 -1.61 15.14
C ASN A 90 -3.90 -2.27 15.24
N SER A 91 -2.83 -1.50 15.01
CA SER A 91 -1.46 -2.02 15.09
C SER A 91 -1.08 -2.31 16.53
N GLU A 92 -1.47 -1.44 17.47
CA GLU A 92 -1.23 -1.62 18.89
C GLU A 92 -1.91 -2.89 19.43
N LYS A 93 -3.19 -3.09 19.06
CA LYS A 93 -3.93 -4.31 19.42
C LYS A 93 -3.28 -5.59 18.87
N LYS A 94 -2.66 -5.52 17.68
CA LYS A 94 -2.11 -6.70 17.00
C LYS A 94 -0.67 -7.00 17.37
N TYR A 95 0.13 -5.98 17.59
CA TYR A 95 1.60 -6.08 17.69
C TYR A 95 2.13 -5.62 19.06
N GLY A 96 1.29 -5.03 19.91
CA GLY A 96 1.70 -4.47 21.19
C GLY A 96 2.05 -2.99 21.12
N PRO A 97 2.67 -2.43 22.18
CA PRO A 97 2.95 -1.00 22.27
C PRO A 97 3.83 -0.51 21.11
N PRO A 98 3.71 0.77 20.71
CA PRO A 98 4.55 1.33 19.66
C PRO A 98 6.00 1.48 20.12
N HIS A 99 6.91 1.44 19.15
CA HIS A 99 8.32 1.73 19.28
C HIS A 99 8.73 2.95 18.43
N SER A 100 9.91 3.48 18.73
CA SER A 100 10.56 4.54 17.95
C SER A 100 10.85 4.06 16.52
N CYS A 101 10.34 4.78 15.52
CA CYS A 101 10.74 4.57 14.14
C CYS A 101 12.19 5.00 13.94
N GLU A 102 13.01 4.16 13.32
CA GLU A 102 14.43 4.49 13.11
C GLU A 102 14.65 5.67 12.14
N GLN A 103 13.71 5.92 11.22
CA GLN A 103 13.82 7.00 10.23
C GLN A 103 13.25 8.33 10.71
N CYS A 104 12.02 8.36 11.24
CA CYS A 104 11.36 9.61 11.64
C CYS A 104 11.34 9.85 13.15
N LYS A 105 11.88 8.91 13.94
CA LYS A 105 11.97 8.94 15.42
C LYS A 105 10.64 9.03 16.18
N GLN A 106 9.50 8.96 15.49
CA GLN A 106 8.18 8.95 16.14
C GLN A 106 7.85 7.58 16.75
N GLN A 107 7.09 7.58 17.86
CA GLN A 107 6.56 6.39 18.54
C GLN A 107 5.39 5.78 17.77
N CYS A 108 5.63 5.27 16.56
CA CYS A 108 4.60 4.64 15.72
C CYS A 108 5.13 3.50 14.83
N ALA A 109 6.31 2.98 15.13
CA ALA A 109 6.75 1.70 14.56
C ALA A 109 6.21 0.55 15.43
N PHE A 110 5.88 -0.57 14.80
CA PHE A 110 5.32 -1.74 15.49
C PHE A 110 6.10 -2.97 15.04
N ASP A 111 6.59 -3.76 15.99
CA ASP A 111 7.34 -4.98 15.66
C ASP A 111 6.38 -6.07 15.17
N ARG A 112 6.58 -6.50 13.92
CA ARG A 112 5.72 -7.50 13.27
C ARG A 112 6.23 -8.93 13.47
N LYS A 113 7.28 -9.13 14.30
CA LYS A 113 7.93 -10.41 14.63
C LYS A 113 8.44 -11.22 13.42
N ASP A 114 8.53 -10.60 12.24
CA ASP A 114 8.95 -11.25 11.01
C ASP A 114 10.10 -10.43 10.40
N ASP A 115 11.33 -10.88 10.64
CA ASP A 115 12.55 -10.25 10.15
C ASP A 115 12.59 -10.16 8.61
N ARG A 116 11.91 -11.04 7.88
CA ARG A 116 11.81 -10.97 6.40
C ARG A 116 11.01 -9.75 5.92
N LYS A 117 10.27 -9.08 6.82
CA LYS A 117 9.52 -7.85 6.54
C LYS A 117 10.23 -6.60 7.05
N LYS A 118 11.35 -6.73 7.76
CA LYS A 118 12.19 -5.59 8.12
C LYS A 118 12.83 -5.06 6.84
N VAL A 119 12.68 -3.78 6.66
CA VAL A 119 13.21 -3.07 5.52
C VAL A 119 14.65 -2.75 5.87
N ASP A 120 15.63 -3.44 5.24
CA ASP A 120 17.06 -3.23 5.53
C ASP A 120 17.43 -3.50 7.00
N GLY A 121 16.75 -4.44 7.66
CA GLY A 121 16.93 -4.71 9.09
C GLY A 121 16.36 -3.64 10.04
N LYS A 122 15.86 -2.51 9.52
CA LYS A 122 15.40 -1.36 10.30
C LYS A 122 13.93 -1.43 10.68
N LEU A 123 13.60 -1.01 11.92
CA LEU A 123 12.24 -0.88 12.42
C LEU A 123 11.62 0.46 12.00
N LEU A 124 10.76 0.42 10.97
CA LEU A 124 10.15 1.60 10.37
C LEU A 124 8.66 1.72 10.70
N CYS A 125 8.16 2.94 10.90
CA CYS A 125 6.72 3.19 10.92
C CYS A 125 6.11 2.93 9.55
N TRP A 126 4.78 2.85 9.51
CA TRP A 126 4.07 2.55 8.27
C TRP A 126 4.35 3.57 7.15
N LEU A 127 4.42 4.87 7.47
CA LEU A 127 4.70 5.91 6.48
C LEU A 127 6.12 5.80 5.92
N CYS A 128 7.11 5.59 6.78
CA CYS A 128 8.51 5.40 6.37
C CYS A 128 8.70 4.09 5.58
N THR A 129 7.94 3.05 5.92
CA THR A 129 7.90 1.80 5.14
C THR A 129 7.34 2.06 3.73
N LEU A 130 6.26 2.82 3.62
CA LEU A 130 5.65 3.18 2.33
C LEU A 130 6.58 4.06 1.49
N SER A 131 7.24 5.06 2.07
CA SER A 131 8.19 5.90 1.34
C SER A 131 9.38 5.09 0.84
N TYR A 132 9.96 4.25 1.69
CA TYR A 132 11.08 3.40 1.31
C TYR A 132 10.74 2.43 0.18
N LYS A 133 9.57 1.77 0.24
CA LYS A 133 9.11 0.87 -0.84
C LYS A 133 8.97 1.60 -2.18
N ARG A 134 8.48 2.84 -2.19
CA ARG A 134 8.39 3.66 -3.41
C ARG A 134 9.79 3.96 -3.98
N VAL A 135 10.77 4.24 -3.13
CA VAL A 135 12.16 4.46 -3.58
C VAL A 135 12.74 3.17 -4.17
N LEU A 136 12.58 2.04 -3.49
CA LEU A 136 13.07 0.75 -4.00
C LEU A 136 12.43 0.35 -5.34
N GLN A 137 11.14 0.61 -5.55
CA GLN A 137 10.50 0.33 -6.84
C GLN A 137 11.13 1.15 -7.97
N LYS A 138 11.39 2.45 -7.74
CA LYS A 138 12.06 3.31 -8.73
C LYS A 138 13.46 2.79 -9.09
N THR A 139 14.25 2.38 -8.11
CA THR A 139 15.59 1.82 -8.36
C THR A 139 15.51 0.49 -9.12
N LYS A 140 14.55 -0.37 -8.80
CA LYS A 140 14.34 -1.65 -9.51
C LYS A 140 13.92 -1.44 -10.97
N GLU A 141 13.05 -0.48 -11.25
CA GLU A 141 12.62 -0.14 -12.61
C GLU A 141 13.78 0.44 -13.44
N GLN A 142 14.62 1.28 -12.85
CA GLN A 142 15.85 1.75 -13.51
C GLN A 142 16.82 0.61 -13.82
N CYS A 143 17.07 -0.30 -12.87
CA CYS A 143 17.94 -1.46 -13.13
C CYS A 143 17.40 -2.36 -14.23
N LYS A 144 16.07 -2.58 -14.31
CA LYS A 144 15.47 -3.37 -15.40
C LYS A 144 15.75 -2.78 -16.79
N HIS A 145 15.70 -1.45 -16.93
CA HIS A 145 15.95 -0.77 -18.19
C HIS A 145 17.44 -0.81 -18.60
N LEU A 146 18.35 -0.80 -17.63
CA LEU A 146 19.78 -0.99 -17.87
C LEU A 146 20.11 -2.45 -18.22
N SER A 147 19.52 -3.42 -17.53
CA SER A 147 19.73 -4.86 -17.80
C SER A 147 19.20 -5.32 -19.16
N SER A 148 18.16 -4.66 -19.71
CA SER A 148 17.67 -4.93 -21.07
C SER A 148 18.55 -4.33 -22.17
N SER A 149 19.35 -3.31 -21.87
CA SER A 149 20.27 -2.71 -22.86
C SER A 149 21.59 -3.47 -22.99
N SER A 150 21.97 -4.29 -22.00
CA SER A 150 23.24 -5.03 -22.03
C SER A 150 23.20 -6.37 -22.77
N ARG A 151 22.04 -6.83 -23.26
CA ARG A 151 21.95 -8.07 -24.08
C ARG A 151 21.86 -7.83 -25.58
N ALA A 152 21.83 -6.58 -26.05
CA ALA A 152 21.72 -6.25 -27.47
C ALA A 152 23.05 -5.92 -28.19
N SER A 153 24.21 -6.07 -27.52
CA SER A 153 25.51 -5.66 -28.09
C SER A 153 26.57 -6.76 -28.19
N LEU A 154 26.20 -8.04 -28.05
CA LEU A 154 27.13 -9.18 -28.21
C LEU A 154 26.59 -10.25 -29.16
N GLN A 155 26.01 -9.84 -30.28
CA GLN A 155 25.66 -10.78 -31.35
C GLN A 155 25.72 -10.11 -32.73
N GLU A 156 26.83 -9.46 -33.09
CA GLU A 156 27.03 -9.03 -34.48
C GLU A 156 28.49 -8.82 -34.89
N LYS A 157 29.42 -9.67 -34.43
CA LYS A 157 30.80 -9.63 -34.96
C LYS A 157 31.48 -10.99 -35.09
N GLU A 158 30.84 -11.89 -35.81
CA GLU A 158 31.49 -13.03 -36.45
C GLU A 158 30.91 -13.25 -37.85
N GLN A 159 31.38 -12.47 -38.83
CA GLN A 159 31.56 -12.87 -40.24
C GLN A 159 31.87 -11.63 -41.09
N TYR A 160 33.14 -11.26 -41.20
CA TYR A 160 33.76 -11.00 -42.51
C TYR A 160 35.28 -10.90 -42.33
N SER A 161 35.98 -11.92 -42.81
CA SER A 161 37.43 -11.89 -42.97
C SER A 161 37.79 -11.40 -44.38
N ARG A 162 38.96 -10.77 -44.49
CA ARG A 162 39.73 -10.35 -45.70
C ARG A 162 39.31 -8.96 -46.22
N LEU A 163 40.16 -7.94 -46.37
CA LEU A 163 41.53 -7.82 -46.92
C LEU A 163 42.23 -6.55 -46.39
N SER A 164 43.55 -6.52 -46.54
CA SER A 164 44.50 -5.45 -46.17
C SER A 164 44.57 -4.29 -47.17
N SER A 165 44.99 -3.12 -46.65
CA SER A 165 45.77 -2.03 -47.29
C SER A 165 45.05 -0.72 -47.67
N GLY A 166 45.55 0.40 -47.11
CA GLY A 166 45.84 1.60 -47.90
C GLY A 166 45.09 2.91 -47.61
N SER A 167 45.80 3.82 -46.92
CA SER A 167 45.86 5.28 -47.15
C SER A 167 44.83 6.26 -46.54
N HIS A 168 45.39 7.45 -46.27
CA HIS A 168 44.98 8.59 -45.45
C HIS A 168 43.91 9.49 -46.05
N TYR A 169 43.18 10.26 -45.22
CA TYR A 169 43.28 11.73 -45.20
C TYR A 169 42.67 12.34 -43.92
N ASN A 170 43.23 13.50 -43.56
CA ASN A 170 43.04 14.36 -42.39
C ASN A 170 41.94 15.41 -42.65
N SER A 171 41.04 15.71 -41.70
CA SER A 171 40.64 17.12 -41.48
C SER A 171 39.86 17.36 -40.18
N GLN A 172 40.18 18.49 -39.59
CA GLN A 172 39.59 19.13 -38.40
C GLN A 172 38.12 19.54 -38.62
N LYS A 173 37.29 19.46 -37.57
CA LYS A 173 36.80 20.64 -36.79
C LYS A 173 35.61 20.31 -35.88
N THR A 174 35.80 20.68 -34.61
CA THR A 174 34.87 21.36 -33.67
C THR A 174 33.43 20.87 -33.55
N LEU A 175 33.05 20.43 -32.34
CA LEU A 175 31.72 20.68 -31.79
C LEU A 175 31.82 20.96 -30.30
N SER A 176 31.26 22.12 -29.95
CA SER A 176 31.39 22.87 -28.72
C SER A 176 30.60 22.26 -27.57
N THR A 177 31.17 22.41 -26.38
CA THR A 177 30.50 22.38 -25.09
C THR A 177 29.53 23.55 -24.95
N SER A 178 28.29 23.28 -24.53
CA SER A 178 27.39 24.31 -24.03
C SER A 178 26.82 23.90 -22.67
N SER A 179 27.44 24.44 -21.63
CA SER A 179 26.91 24.53 -20.27
C SER A 179 25.88 25.66 -20.23
N ILE A 180 24.67 25.40 -19.74
CA ILE A 180 23.71 26.44 -19.37
C ILE A 180 23.39 26.27 -17.88
N GLN A 181 23.92 27.22 -17.11
CA GLN A 181 23.46 27.57 -15.77
C GLN A 181 22.03 28.07 -15.84
N ASN A 182 21.18 27.67 -14.90
CA ASN A 182 19.99 28.44 -14.56
C ASN A 182 19.85 28.53 -13.05
N GLU A 183 20.06 29.76 -12.59
CA GLU A 183 19.98 30.28 -11.24
C GLU A 183 18.55 30.23 -10.69
N ILE A 184 18.42 29.87 -9.42
CA ILE A 184 17.18 29.88 -8.64
C ILE A 184 17.07 31.24 -7.91
N PRO A 185 16.04 32.06 -8.14
CA PRO A 185 15.86 33.29 -7.36
C PRO A 185 15.25 33.01 -5.98
N LYS A 186 16.00 33.39 -4.94
CA LYS A 186 15.50 33.58 -3.56
C LYS A 186 14.61 34.83 -3.51
N LYS A 187 13.39 34.71 -2.97
CA LYS A 187 12.69 35.86 -2.34
C LYS A 187 12.08 35.44 -1.00
N LYS A 188 12.50 36.17 0.03
CA LYS A 188 11.90 36.23 1.37
C LYS A 188 10.58 37.00 1.29
N ALA A 189 9.61 36.61 2.13
CA ALA A 189 8.57 37.52 2.62
C ALA A 189 8.44 37.31 4.13
N LYS A 190 8.29 38.43 4.85
CA LYS A 190 8.18 38.56 6.31
C LYS A 190 6.80 39.19 6.60
N PHE A 191 6.31 38.92 7.82
CA PHE A 191 5.18 39.54 8.54
C PHE A 191 3.78 39.01 8.16
N ASP A 192 2.83 38.78 9.08
CA ASP A 192 2.55 39.49 10.34
C ASP A 192 1.72 38.63 11.34
N ALA A 193 1.73 39.04 12.61
CA ALA A 193 0.98 38.47 13.72
C ALA A 193 -0.27 39.33 14.03
N ILE A 194 -1.40 38.71 14.36
CA ILE A 194 -2.53 39.40 15.02
C ILE A 194 -3.11 38.50 16.11
N SER A 195 -3.05 39.00 17.35
CA SER A 195 -3.85 38.59 18.51
C SER A 195 -5.14 39.42 18.56
N ALA A 196 -6.26 38.83 18.99
CA ALA A 196 -7.31 39.53 19.73
C ALA A 196 -8.18 38.51 20.51
N ASN A 197 -8.51 38.86 21.76
CA ASN A 197 -9.32 38.16 22.75
C ASN A 197 -10.78 38.66 22.79
N GLY A 198 -11.67 37.87 23.43
CA GLY A 198 -12.91 38.28 24.11
C GLY A 198 -14.19 38.21 23.25
N ASP A 199 -15.38 37.80 23.72
CA ASP A 199 -15.86 37.47 25.07
C ASP A 199 -17.26 36.79 24.98
N SER A 200 -17.70 36.19 26.09
CA SER A 200 -19.09 35.97 26.54
C SER A 200 -19.81 34.62 26.35
N VAL A 201 -20.03 34.02 27.53
CA VAL A 201 -20.83 32.87 28.06
C VAL A 201 -22.26 33.39 28.38
N PRO A 202 -23.38 32.60 28.48
CA PRO A 202 -23.68 31.54 29.50
C PRO A 202 -24.51 30.34 28.97
N SER A 203 -24.72 29.20 29.63
CA SER A 203 -25.08 28.90 31.03
C SER A 203 -24.88 27.41 31.37
N SER A 204 -24.67 27.12 32.66
CA SER A 204 -24.73 25.81 33.37
C SER A 204 -26.20 25.37 33.63
N PRO A 205 -26.56 24.20 34.24
CA PRO A 205 -25.87 23.50 35.36
C PRO A 205 -25.89 21.94 35.45
N GLU A 206 -24.95 21.46 36.28
CA GLU A 206 -24.93 20.32 37.25
C GLU A 206 -25.53 18.92 36.94
N MET A 207 -24.79 17.86 37.34
CA MET A 207 -25.09 17.04 38.55
C MET A 207 -24.19 15.77 38.65
N LEU A 208 -23.57 15.61 39.84
CA LEU A 208 -23.22 14.40 40.63
C LEU A 208 -22.34 13.22 40.12
N CYS A 209 -21.26 12.99 40.90
CA CYS A 209 -20.58 11.69 41.18
C CYS A 209 -21.40 10.85 42.23
N PRO A 210 -21.04 9.63 42.75
CA PRO A 210 -19.67 9.09 43.02
C PRO A 210 -19.54 7.50 43.05
N PRO A 211 -18.74 6.80 43.92
CA PRO A 211 -17.58 5.97 43.52
C PRO A 211 -17.49 4.55 44.18
N ILE A 212 -16.48 3.71 43.89
CA ILE A 212 -15.97 2.60 44.75
C ILE A 212 -14.46 2.36 44.41
N GLN A 213 -13.47 2.73 45.25
CA GLN A 213 -12.73 1.94 46.29
C GLN A 213 -12.18 0.58 45.76
N SER A 214 -10.92 0.13 45.96
CA SER A 214 -10.02 0.17 47.13
C SER A 214 -8.61 -0.37 46.76
N ALA A 215 -7.56 0.07 47.49
CA ALA A 215 -6.22 -0.57 47.64
C ALA A 215 -6.26 -1.65 48.78
N PRO A 216 -5.19 -2.32 49.34
CA PRO A 216 -3.73 -2.02 49.48
C PRO A 216 -2.78 -3.20 49.06
N SER A 217 -1.46 -3.08 48.81
CA SER A 217 -0.21 -2.81 49.58
C SER A 217 0.19 -3.78 50.71
N THR A 218 1.31 -4.51 50.53
CA THR A 218 2.46 -4.76 51.46
C THR A 218 3.48 -5.70 50.76
N LEU A 219 4.78 -5.42 50.52
CA LEU A 219 5.94 -5.01 51.34
C LEU A 219 6.73 -6.22 51.92
N ALA A 220 7.95 -6.46 51.39
CA ALA A 220 9.06 -7.05 52.13
C ALA A 220 10.40 -6.75 51.43
N GLN A 221 11.29 -6.11 52.18
CA GLN A 221 12.65 -5.69 51.84
C GLN A 221 13.64 -6.83 52.12
N GLY A 222 14.80 -6.80 51.45
CA GLY A 222 15.98 -7.59 51.81
C GLY A 222 17.22 -7.01 51.11
N ALA A 223 18.09 -6.39 51.89
CA ALA A 223 19.29 -5.70 51.45
C ALA A 223 20.56 -6.52 51.72
N ALA A 224 21.62 -6.12 51.01
CA ALA A 224 23.05 -6.22 51.32
C ALA A 224 23.86 -7.42 50.78
N SER A 225 24.87 -7.06 49.96
CA SER A 225 26.32 -7.37 50.12
C SER A 225 27.01 -7.99 48.89
N HIS A 226 27.99 -7.22 48.38
CA HIS A 226 29.12 -7.53 47.48
C HIS A 226 29.94 -8.79 47.89
N PRO A 227 30.77 -9.42 47.01
CA PRO A 227 31.93 -8.79 46.37
C PRO A 227 32.29 -9.17 44.91
N SER A 228 33.32 -8.42 44.47
CA SER A 228 33.98 -8.21 43.17
C SER A 228 34.72 -9.42 42.54
N LEU A 229 34.91 -9.42 41.20
CA LEU A 229 36.22 -9.46 40.49
C LEU A 229 36.12 -9.61 38.94
N GLY A 230 36.94 -8.81 38.20
CA GLY A 230 37.45 -9.04 36.83
C GLY A 230 36.73 -8.30 35.67
N ALA A 231 37.11 -7.06 35.29
CA ALA A 231 38.10 -6.67 34.24
C ALA A 231 37.86 -7.36 32.87
N HIS A 232 37.62 -6.66 31.76
CA HIS A 232 38.63 -5.97 30.93
C HIS A 232 38.05 -4.78 30.13
N HIS A 233 38.87 -3.73 30.03
CA HIS A 233 38.67 -2.50 29.27
C HIS A 233 39.57 -2.51 28.02
N CYS A 234 39.18 -1.84 26.94
CA CYS A 234 40.06 -1.49 25.82
C CYS A 234 40.05 0.04 25.64
N PRO A 235 41.22 0.72 25.56
CA PRO A 235 41.29 2.12 25.20
C PRO A 235 41.79 2.35 23.77
N VAL A 236 41.44 3.53 23.26
CA VAL A 236 41.95 4.21 22.06
C VAL A 236 43.32 4.81 22.35
N SER A 237 44.23 4.91 21.36
CA SER A 237 45.20 6.02 21.22
C SER A 237 45.89 6.10 19.85
N GLN A 238 46.21 7.33 19.47
CA GLN A 238 46.93 7.83 18.29
C GLN A 238 48.45 7.57 18.39
N GLY A 239 49.18 7.64 17.26
CA GLY A 239 50.63 7.81 17.27
C GLY A 239 51.32 7.39 15.98
N THR A 240 51.80 8.39 15.23
CA THR A 240 52.79 8.34 14.13
C THR A 240 54.12 7.71 14.57
N ASP A 241 54.76 6.89 13.73
CA ASP A 241 56.13 7.11 13.24
C ASP A 241 56.62 6.05 12.23
N ILE A 242 57.19 6.59 11.15
CA ILE A 242 58.23 6.11 10.22
C ILE A 242 58.56 4.60 10.22
N LEU A 243 58.27 3.91 9.10
CA LEU A 243 59.07 2.78 8.62
C LEU A 243 59.29 2.85 7.10
N ASN A 244 60.48 3.32 6.73
CA ASN A 244 61.43 2.68 5.82
C ASN A 244 60.86 1.96 4.57
N PHE A 245 60.78 2.68 3.45
CA PHE A 245 60.72 2.08 2.11
C PHE A 245 62.13 1.97 1.53
N SER A 246 62.64 0.74 1.40
CA SER A 246 63.63 0.39 0.37
C SER A 246 62.91 -0.41 -0.72
N PRO A 247 63.08 -0.06 -2.01
CA PRO A 247 62.58 -0.84 -3.12
C PRO A 247 63.62 -1.85 -3.62
N ASP A 248 63.11 -2.84 -4.34
CA ASP A 248 63.80 -3.73 -5.29
C ASP A 248 64.44 -5.03 -4.74
N LEU A 249 63.77 -6.17 -5.00
CA LEU A 249 64.21 -7.13 -6.03
C LEU A 249 63.37 -8.43 -5.99
N ALA A 250 63.13 -8.96 -7.19
CA ALA A 250 62.91 -10.36 -7.55
C ALA A 250 61.48 -10.78 -7.95
N LEU A 251 61.45 -11.24 -9.20
CA LEU A 251 60.39 -11.77 -10.03
C LEU A 251 59.94 -13.17 -9.56
N ASP A 252 58.66 -13.47 -9.83
CA ASP A 252 58.09 -14.80 -10.12
C ASP A 252 57.74 -15.79 -8.98
N SER A 253 56.46 -15.76 -8.52
CA SER A 253 55.48 -16.86 -8.72
C SER A 253 54.16 -16.65 -7.92
N PRO A 254 53.07 -16.14 -8.53
CA PRO A 254 51.73 -16.09 -7.92
C PRO A 254 50.68 -16.97 -8.64
N GLY A 255 51.10 -17.97 -9.42
CA GLY A 255 50.18 -18.76 -10.26
C GLY A 255 49.21 -19.67 -9.49
N THR A 256 49.63 -20.20 -8.34
CA THR A 256 48.87 -21.22 -7.59
C THR A 256 47.70 -20.62 -6.82
N ASP A 257 47.89 -19.49 -6.13
CA ASP A 257 46.84 -18.84 -5.35
C ASP A 257 45.72 -18.27 -6.24
N HIS A 258 46.10 -17.72 -7.40
CA HIS A 258 45.13 -17.21 -8.35
C HIS A 258 44.25 -18.34 -8.93
N PHE A 259 44.84 -19.51 -9.16
CA PHE A 259 44.11 -20.69 -9.63
C PHE A 259 43.13 -21.24 -8.59
N VAL A 260 43.54 -21.28 -7.31
CA VAL A 260 42.67 -21.69 -6.19
C VAL A 260 41.47 -20.75 -6.04
N ILE A 261 41.71 -19.42 -6.08
CA ILE A 261 40.63 -18.43 -6.01
C ILE A 261 39.67 -18.57 -7.19
N ILE A 262 40.19 -18.79 -8.40
CA ILE A 262 39.36 -19.01 -9.60
C ILE A 262 38.52 -20.30 -9.46
N ALA A 263 39.08 -21.37 -8.90
CA ALA A 263 38.35 -22.62 -8.65
C ALA A 263 37.22 -22.41 -7.62
N GLN A 264 37.50 -21.71 -6.52
CA GLN A 264 36.51 -21.38 -5.49
C GLN A 264 35.37 -20.54 -6.05
N LEU A 265 35.68 -19.50 -6.84
CA LEU A 265 34.68 -18.67 -7.51
C LEU A 265 33.82 -19.47 -8.50
N LYS A 266 34.42 -20.43 -9.23
CA LYS A 266 33.67 -21.32 -10.13
C LYS A 266 32.69 -22.22 -9.36
N GLU A 267 33.09 -22.73 -8.20
CA GLU A 267 32.24 -23.53 -7.33
C GLU A 267 31.08 -22.71 -6.72
N GLU A 268 31.36 -21.49 -6.27
CA GLU A 268 30.33 -20.55 -5.80
C GLU A 268 29.34 -20.22 -6.92
N VAL A 269 29.82 -19.94 -8.14
CA VAL A 269 28.97 -19.70 -9.30
C VAL A 269 28.12 -20.93 -9.64
N ALA A 270 28.67 -22.14 -9.55
CA ALA A 270 27.92 -23.37 -9.78
C ALA A 270 26.81 -23.57 -8.74
N THR A 271 27.12 -23.30 -7.47
CA THR A 271 26.16 -23.38 -6.36
C THR A 271 25.05 -22.34 -6.49
N LEU A 272 25.40 -21.09 -6.82
CA LEU A 272 24.44 -20.02 -7.09
C LEU A 272 23.54 -20.35 -8.28
N LYS A 273 24.08 -20.88 -9.38
CA LYS A 273 23.30 -21.33 -10.54
C LYS A 273 22.31 -22.44 -10.17
N LYS A 274 22.73 -23.40 -9.34
CA LYS A 274 21.84 -24.47 -8.85
C LYS A 274 20.69 -23.93 -7.99
N MET A 275 21.00 -23.01 -7.08
CA MET A 275 19.96 -22.34 -6.27
C MET A 275 19.00 -21.52 -7.13
N LEU A 276 19.50 -20.82 -8.15
CA LEU A 276 18.67 -20.05 -9.08
C LEU A 276 17.70 -20.98 -9.83
N HIS A 277 18.20 -22.09 -10.38
CA HIS A 277 17.37 -23.08 -11.06
C HIS A 277 16.27 -23.66 -10.14
N GLN A 278 16.63 -23.98 -8.89
CA GLN A 278 15.66 -24.46 -7.89
C GLN A 278 14.60 -23.40 -7.57
N LYS A 279 14.97 -22.11 -7.50
CA LYS A 279 14.02 -21.01 -7.27
C LYS A 279 13.10 -20.83 -8.47
N ASP A 280 13.61 -20.93 -9.69
CA ASP A 280 12.81 -20.85 -10.91
C ASP A 280 11.78 -21.99 -10.99
N GLN A 281 12.17 -23.21 -10.62
CA GLN A 281 11.25 -24.35 -10.54
C GLN A 281 10.15 -24.12 -9.49
N MET A 282 10.50 -23.59 -8.31
CA MET A 282 9.53 -23.25 -7.27
C MET A 282 8.58 -22.11 -7.70
N ILE A 283 9.07 -21.14 -8.48
CA ILE A 283 8.24 -20.07 -9.04
C ILE A 283 7.24 -20.68 -10.01
N LEU A 284 7.68 -21.55 -10.91
CA LEU A 284 6.81 -22.21 -11.88
C LEU A 284 5.71 -23.04 -11.19
N GLU A 285 6.03 -23.77 -10.13
CA GLU A 285 5.03 -24.50 -9.33
C GLU A 285 4.00 -23.57 -8.69
N LYS A 286 4.44 -22.42 -8.17
CA LYS A 286 3.52 -21.41 -7.62
C LYS A 286 2.65 -20.78 -8.69
N GLU A 287 3.17 -20.54 -9.89
CA GLU A 287 2.40 -20.02 -11.02
C GLU A 287 1.32 -21.01 -11.48
N LYS A 288 1.63 -22.31 -11.48
CA LYS A 288 0.64 -23.37 -11.72
C LYS A 288 -0.47 -23.35 -10.67
N LYS A 289 -0.12 -23.29 -9.38
CA LYS A 289 -1.11 -23.23 -8.30
C LYS A 289 -1.97 -21.97 -8.35
N ILE A 290 -1.38 -20.83 -8.71
CA ILE A 290 -2.14 -19.58 -8.92
C ILE A 290 -3.15 -19.75 -10.06
N THR A 291 -2.77 -20.43 -11.14
CA THR A 291 -3.66 -20.66 -12.29
C THR A 291 -4.83 -21.56 -11.93
N GLU A 292 -4.57 -22.65 -11.21
CA GLU A 292 -5.59 -23.55 -10.69
C GLU A 292 -6.58 -22.82 -9.77
N LEU A 293 -6.07 -22.08 -8.78
CA LEU A 293 -6.93 -21.32 -7.85
C LEU A 293 -7.73 -20.22 -8.55
N LYS A 294 -7.20 -19.62 -9.62
CA LYS A 294 -7.94 -18.65 -10.44
C LYS A 294 -9.10 -19.32 -11.18
N ALA A 295 -8.88 -20.52 -11.74
CA ALA A 295 -9.92 -21.29 -12.40
C ALA A 295 -11.03 -21.68 -11.40
N ASP A 296 -10.67 -22.16 -10.21
CA ASP A 296 -11.62 -22.51 -9.15
C ASP A 296 -12.44 -21.30 -8.70
N LEU A 297 -11.79 -20.16 -8.49
CA LEU A 297 -12.48 -18.92 -8.11
C LEU A 297 -13.47 -18.48 -9.19
N GLN A 298 -13.06 -18.52 -10.46
CA GLN A 298 -13.93 -18.17 -11.58
C GLN A 298 -15.14 -19.13 -11.67
N TYR A 299 -14.91 -20.43 -11.45
CA TYR A 299 -15.98 -21.42 -11.44
C TYR A 299 -16.96 -21.17 -10.28
N GLN A 300 -16.45 -20.92 -9.07
CA GLN A 300 -17.26 -20.59 -7.90
C GLN A 300 -18.06 -19.29 -8.10
N GLU A 301 -17.45 -18.25 -8.67
CA GLU A 301 -18.12 -16.98 -8.98
C GLU A 301 -19.25 -17.18 -9.99
N SER A 302 -18.99 -17.95 -11.06
CA SER A 302 -20.00 -18.29 -12.07
C SER A 302 -21.19 -19.04 -11.45
N GLN A 303 -20.92 -20.01 -10.58
CA GLN A 303 -21.95 -20.77 -9.88
C GLN A 303 -22.77 -19.89 -8.93
N MET A 304 -22.11 -19.01 -8.17
CA MET A 304 -22.81 -18.07 -7.28
C MET A 304 -23.70 -17.11 -8.07
N ARG A 305 -23.20 -16.60 -9.21
CA ARG A 305 -23.96 -15.72 -10.11
C ARG A 305 -25.18 -16.41 -10.69
N ALA A 306 -25.04 -17.66 -11.14
CA ALA A 306 -26.16 -18.46 -11.65
C ALA A 306 -27.21 -18.71 -10.56
N LYS A 307 -26.79 -19.07 -9.34
CA LYS A 307 -27.69 -19.26 -8.19
C LYS A 307 -28.41 -17.97 -7.81
N MET A 308 -27.70 -16.84 -7.78
CA MET A 308 -28.29 -15.52 -7.49
C MET A 308 -29.36 -15.15 -8.52
N ASN A 309 -29.06 -15.29 -9.81
CA ASN A 309 -30.01 -14.99 -10.88
C ASN A 309 -31.24 -15.92 -10.81
N GLN A 310 -31.04 -17.21 -10.51
CA GLN A 310 -32.16 -18.15 -10.34
C GLN A 310 -33.03 -17.77 -9.14
N MET A 311 -32.41 -17.42 -8.02
CA MET A 311 -33.11 -16.97 -6.82
C MET A 311 -33.91 -15.68 -7.06
N GLU A 312 -33.32 -14.70 -7.76
CA GLU A 312 -34.01 -13.46 -8.16
C GLU A 312 -35.21 -13.74 -9.07
N LYS A 313 -35.06 -14.65 -10.04
CA LYS A 313 -36.15 -15.06 -10.93
C LYS A 313 -37.30 -15.71 -10.15
N THR A 314 -37.00 -16.67 -9.28
CA THR A 314 -38.01 -17.33 -8.44
C THR A 314 -38.68 -16.33 -7.52
N HIS A 315 -37.94 -15.39 -6.91
CA HIS A 315 -38.52 -14.35 -6.07
C HIS A 315 -39.47 -13.44 -6.87
N LYS A 316 -39.10 -13.06 -8.09
CA LYS A 316 -39.95 -12.26 -8.98
C LYS A 316 -41.26 -13.00 -9.32
N GLU A 317 -41.17 -14.28 -9.69
CA GLU A 317 -42.35 -15.11 -9.99
C GLU A 317 -43.28 -15.23 -8.78
N VAL A 318 -42.74 -15.44 -7.57
CA VAL A 318 -43.53 -15.47 -6.33
C VAL A 318 -44.20 -14.13 -6.05
N MET A 319 -43.49 -13.01 -6.24
CA MET A 319 -44.09 -11.69 -6.08
C MET A 319 -45.22 -11.44 -7.07
N GLU A 320 -45.05 -11.80 -8.34
CA GLU A 320 -46.09 -11.67 -9.36
C GLU A 320 -47.32 -12.53 -9.03
N GLN A 321 -47.13 -13.77 -8.56
CA GLN A 321 -48.22 -14.63 -8.09
C GLN A 321 -48.96 -14.04 -6.89
N LEU A 322 -48.23 -13.52 -5.89
CA LEU A 322 -48.83 -12.88 -4.71
C LEU A 322 -49.61 -11.62 -5.11
N GLN A 323 -49.07 -10.79 -6.00
CA GLN A 323 -49.76 -9.61 -6.52
C GLN A 323 -51.02 -9.97 -7.30
N ALA A 324 -50.98 -11.02 -8.12
CA ALA A 324 -52.14 -11.51 -8.86
C ALA A 324 -53.25 -12.00 -7.90
N LYS A 325 -52.89 -12.81 -6.89
CA LYS A 325 -53.83 -13.24 -5.85
C LYS A 325 -54.42 -12.07 -5.06
N ASN A 326 -53.61 -11.07 -4.73
CA ASN A 326 -54.08 -9.89 -4.01
C ASN A 326 -55.11 -9.10 -4.84
N ARG A 327 -54.85 -8.91 -6.14
CA ARG A 327 -55.82 -8.29 -7.07
C ARG A 327 -57.12 -9.09 -7.16
N GLU A 328 -57.03 -10.42 -7.21
CA GLU A 328 -58.22 -11.28 -7.29
C GLU A 328 -59.04 -11.25 -5.99
N LEU A 329 -58.40 -11.31 -4.83
CA LEU A 329 -59.07 -11.16 -3.53
C LEU A 329 -59.74 -9.79 -3.38
N LEU A 330 -59.09 -8.71 -3.83
CA LEU A 330 -59.69 -7.38 -3.85
C LEU A 330 -60.95 -7.32 -4.73
N LYS A 331 -60.95 -7.99 -5.89
CA LYS A 331 -62.13 -8.09 -6.75
C LYS A 331 -63.27 -8.87 -6.08
N GLN A 332 -62.96 -10.00 -5.44
CA GLN A 332 -63.95 -10.81 -4.73
C GLN A 332 -64.54 -10.05 -3.53
N ALA A 333 -63.71 -9.35 -2.76
CA ALA A 333 -64.15 -8.49 -1.67
C ALA A 333 -65.09 -7.38 -2.16
N ALA A 334 -64.74 -6.73 -3.28
CA ALA A 334 -65.60 -5.72 -3.90
C ALA A 334 -66.94 -6.31 -4.39
N ALA A 335 -66.95 -7.50 -4.97
CA ALA A 335 -68.17 -8.18 -5.41
C ALA A 335 -69.10 -8.53 -4.23
N LEU A 336 -68.54 -9.09 -3.14
CA LEU A 336 -69.29 -9.41 -1.93
C LEU A 336 -69.84 -8.16 -1.23
N SER A 337 -69.10 -7.04 -1.26
CA SER A 337 -69.57 -5.77 -0.69
C SER A 337 -70.76 -5.16 -1.46
N LYS A 338 -70.88 -5.43 -2.77
CA LYS A 338 -72.00 -4.95 -3.61
C LYS A 338 -73.26 -5.82 -3.50
N GLY A 339 -73.14 -7.08 -3.04
CA GLY A 339 -74.24 -8.04 -2.92
C GLY A 339 -75.15 -7.84 -1.70
N LYS A 340 -74.77 -7.03 -0.71
CA LYS A 340 -75.60 -6.69 0.46
C LYS A 340 -76.35 -5.36 0.24
N LYS A 341 -77.49 -5.40 -0.46
CA LYS A 341 -78.54 -4.38 -0.28
C LYS A 341 -79.52 -4.88 0.78
N PRO A 342 -79.90 -4.08 1.79
CA PRO A 342 -80.92 -4.47 2.76
C PRO A 342 -82.29 -4.47 2.08
N GLU A 343 -82.89 -5.65 1.93
CA GLU A 343 -84.32 -5.78 1.64
C GLU A 343 -85.07 -5.35 2.92
N LYS A 344 -85.53 -4.09 2.93
CA LYS A 344 -86.33 -3.55 4.04
C LYS A 344 -87.78 -3.94 3.79
N SER A 345 -88.24 -4.91 4.55
CA SER A 345 -89.61 -5.39 4.66
C SER A 345 -90.55 -4.22 5.00
N GLY A 346 -91.49 -3.92 4.10
CA GLY A 346 -92.59 -3.00 4.35
C GLY A 346 -93.66 -3.70 5.17
N ALA A 347 -93.81 -3.30 6.43
CA ALA A 347 -94.83 -3.82 7.32
C ALA A 347 -96.12 -2.98 7.25
N ILE A 348 -97.21 -3.65 6.83
CA ILE A 348 -98.54 -3.77 7.45
C ILE A 348 -99.31 -2.50 7.90
N THR A 349 -100.58 -2.50 7.49
CA THR A 349 -101.75 -1.62 7.63
C THR A 349 -102.17 -1.06 9.01
N SER A 350 -102.86 0.10 8.94
CA SER A 350 -103.88 0.81 9.77
C SER A 350 -104.65 0.03 10.87
N PRO A 351 -105.33 0.69 11.84
CA PRO A 351 -106.34 1.77 11.67
C PRO A 351 -105.83 3.19 11.90
#